data_AF-A0A7Y3R2W2-F1
#
_entry.id   AF-A0A7Y3R2W2-F1
#
_cell.length_a   1.000
_cell.length_b   1.000
_cell.length_c   1.000
_cell.angle_alpha   90.00
_cell.angle_beta   90.00
_cell.angle_gamma   90.00
#
_symmetry.space_group_name_H-M   'P 1'
#
loop_
_entity.id
_entity.type
_entity.pdbx_description
1 polymer ?
#
loop_
_entity_poly.entity_id
_entity_poly.type
_entity_poly.pdbx_seq_one_letter_code
_entity_poly.pdbx_strand_id
1 'polypeptide(L)'
;MVNKKEMVNRTIAGITGGKEAVAAMLGMSVDSFNNHLYEKKGSRFFSVDELVEMADLTNTPYVAEYFARRVHCLVVECPSAAELDSVDMFDCHLHLNAVKGLLDQTIEEAKADGVFDAKERKAIAKLKGEYQAAFEAFMLKMDALYSKGNGN
;
A
#
# COMPACT_ATOMS: atom_id res chain seq x y z
N MET A 1 -13.66 6.97 3.74
CA MET A 1 -13.34 6.68 2.32
C MET A 1 -12.24 7.64 1.89
N VAL A 2 -11.09 7.16 1.41
CA VAL A 2 -9.99 8.04 0.96
C VAL A 2 -10.44 8.71 -0.34
N ASN A 3 -10.56 10.03 -0.35
CA ASN A 3 -10.88 10.76 -1.58
C ASN A 3 -9.59 11.02 -2.39
N LYS A 4 -9.72 11.39 -3.67
CA LYS A 4 -8.55 11.63 -4.55
C LYS A 4 -7.56 12.66 -4.02
N LYS A 5 -8.02 13.68 -3.28
CA LYS A 5 -7.17 14.74 -2.72
C LYS A 5 -6.34 14.21 -1.55
N GLU A 6 -6.97 13.41 -0.71
CA GLU A 6 -6.32 12.74 0.41
C GLU A 6 -5.28 11.73 -0.08
N MET A 7 -5.57 10.99 -1.17
CA MET A 7 -4.58 10.12 -1.81
C MET A 7 -3.32 10.90 -2.21
N VAL A 8 -3.46 12.05 -2.88
CA VAL A 8 -2.30 12.86 -3.30
C VAL A 8 -1.55 13.41 -2.09
N ASN A 9 -2.26 13.95 -1.09
CA ASN A 9 -1.62 14.46 0.12
C ASN A 9 -0.82 13.37 0.86
N ARG A 10 -1.35 12.15 0.95
CA ARG A 10 -0.64 11.02 1.58
C ARG A 10 0.57 10.57 0.76
N THR A 11 0.46 10.56 -0.56
CA THR A 11 1.55 10.25 -1.49
C THR A 11 2.74 11.17 -1.23
N ILE A 12 2.50 12.48 -1.19
CA ILE A 12 3.60 13.47 -1.10
C ILE A 12 4.04 13.81 0.33
N ALA A 13 3.39 13.24 1.37
CA ALA A 13 3.60 13.65 2.75
C ALA A 13 5.04 13.46 3.26
N GLY A 14 5.78 12.50 2.69
CA GLY A 14 7.16 12.18 3.10
C GLY A 14 8.26 12.89 2.31
N ILE A 15 7.92 13.74 1.34
CA ILE A 15 8.91 14.37 0.45
C ILE A 15 9.55 15.58 1.14
N THR A 16 10.88 15.58 1.24
CA THR A 16 11.65 16.77 1.62
C THR A 16 11.43 17.88 0.60
N GLY A 17 10.90 19.03 1.04
CA GLY A 17 10.49 20.12 0.15
C GLY A 17 9.02 20.05 -0.32
N GLY A 18 8.26 19.06 0.15
CA GLY A 18 6.79 19.05 0.10
C GLY A 18 6.20 19.24 -1.29
N LYS A 19 5.18 20.10 -1.37
CA LYS A 19 4.43 20.35 -2.61
C LYS A 19 5.28 21.07 -3.65
N GLU A 20 6.20 21.90 -3.21
CA GLU A 20 7.09 22.69 -4.03
C GLU A 20 8.02 21.79 -4.85
N ALA A 21 8.61 20.78 -4.20
CA ALA A 21 9.46 19.80 -4.85
C ALA A 21 8.69 18.97 -5.89
N VAL A 22 7.48 18.53 -5.54
CA VAL A 22 6.63 17.73 -6.43
C VAL A 22 6.16 18.54 -7.63
N ALA A 23 5.74 19.79 -7.43
CA ALA A 23 5.30 20.66 -8.52
C ALA A 23 6.43 20.88 -9.54
N ALA A 24 7.66 21.13 -9.05
CA ALA A 24 8.83 21.32 -9.90
C ALA A 24 9.15 20.06 -10.73
N MET A 25 9.08 18.88 -10.13
CA MET A 25 9.26 17.59 -10.82
C MET A 25 8.23 17.39 -11.94
N LEU A 26 6.95 17.63 -11.65
CA LEU A 26 5.86 17.55 -12.62
C LEU A 26 5.88 18.67 -13.68
N GLY A 27 6.94 19.49 -13.71
CA GLY A 27 7.11 20.57 -14.67
C GLY A 27 6.07 21.70 -14.55
N MET A 28 5.51 21.91 -13.36
CA MET A 28 4.44 22.88 -13.13
C MET A 28 4.72 23.81 -11.93
N SER A 29 4.03 24.94 -11.87
CA SER A 29 4.12 25.83 -10.71
C SER A 29 3.35 25.28 -9.51
N VAL A 30 3.72 25.71 -8.29
CA VAL A 30 3.01 25.36 -7.05
C VAL A 30 1.54 25.80 -7.10
N ASP A 31 1.28 26.94 -7.73
CA ASP A 31 -0.09 27.40 -7.98
C ASP A 31 -0.85 26.47 -8.91
N SER A 32 -0.21 25.98 -9.98
CA SER A 32 -0.81 25.00 -10.89
C SER A 32 -1.09 23.70 -10.18
N PHE A 33 -0.14 23.21 -9.37
CA PHE A 33 -0.32 22.02 -8.55
C PHE A 33 -1.51 22.16 -7.60
N ASN A 34 -1.64 23.29 -6.90
CA ASN A 34 -2.79 23.55 -6.03
C ASN A 34 -4.10 23.67 -6.81
N ASN A 35 -4.08 24.26 -8.00
CA ASN A 35 -5.26 24.32 -8.86
C ASN A 35 -5.68 22.92 -9.32
N HIS A 36 -4.74 22.03 -9.64
CA HIS A 36 -5.00 20.64 -10.00
C HIS A 36 -5.55 19.85 -8.80
N LEU A 37 -4.89 19.95 -7.64
CA LEU A 37 -5.27 19.23 -6.42
C LEU A 37 -6.68 19.61 -5.93
N TYR A 38 -7.00 20.90 -5.98
CA TYR A 38 -8.29 21.41 -5.50
C TYR A 38 -9.33 21.58 -6.60
N GLU A 39 -8.98 21.35 -7.87
CA GLU A 39 -9.82 21.57 -9.06
C GLU A 39 -10.35 23.02 -9.11
N LYS A 40 -9.46 23.98 -8.86
CA LYS A 40 -9.77 25.42 -8.86
C LYS A 40 -9.48 26.03 -10.22
N LYS A 41 -10.12 27.18 -10.51
CA LYS A 41 -9.91 27.96 -11.74
C LYS A 41 -10.17 27.15 -13.03
N GLY A 42 -11.12 26.20 -13.00
CA GLY A 42 -11.42 25.33 -14.15
C GLY A 42 -10.32 24.31 -14.48
N SER A 43 -9.35 24.14 -13.59
CA SER A 43 -8.26 23.17 -13.77
C SER A 43 -8.75 21.74 -13.54
N ARG A 44 -8.23 20.80 -14.33
CA ARG A 44 -8.47 19.37 -14.17
C ARG A 44 -7.71 18.83 -12.95
N PHE A 45 -8.17 17.68 -12.43
CA PHE A 45 -7.34 16.90 -11.52
C PHE A 45 -6.10 16.33 -12.25
N PHE A 46 -5.16 15.79 -11.49
CA PHE A 46 -3.96 15.15 -12.04
C PHE A 46 -4.30 14.02 -13.03
N SER A 47 -3.50 13.89 -14.08
CA SER A 47 -3.58 12.79 -15.04
C SER A 47 -3.07 11.51 -14.40
N VAL A 48 -3.32 10.36 -15.04
CA VAL A 48 -2.76 9.09 -14.56
C VAL A 48 -1.24 9.14 -14.55
N ASP A 49 -0.61 9.68 -15.59
CA ASP A 49 0.85 9.79 -15.68
C ASP A 49 1.43 10.67 -14.56
N GLU A 50 0.80 11.82 -14.26
CA GLU A 50 1.20 12.69 -13.15
C GLU A 50 1.06 11.97 -11.79
N LEU A 51 0.05 11.11 -11.62
CA LEU A 51 -0.12 10.32 -10.40
C LEU A 51 0.92 9.19 -10.30
N VAL A 52 1.28 8.56 -11.41
CA VAL A 52 2.34 7.54 -11.47
C VAL A 52 3.69 8.17 -11.11
N GLU A 53 4.01 9.34 -11.67
CA GLU A 53 5.26 10.04 -11.36
C GLU A 53 5.36 10.41 -9.86
N MET A 54 4.25 10.85 -9.24
CA MET A 54 4.21 11.07 -7.79
C MET A 54 4.41 9.77 -6.98
N ALA A 55 3.83 8.65 -7.44
CA ALA A 55 3.98 7.37 -6.77
C ALA A 55 5.42 6.86 -6.84
N ASP A 56 6.04 6.93 -8.02
CA ASP A 56 7.42 6.50 -8.27
C ASP A 56 8.42 7.31 -7.42
N LEU A 57 8.21 8.62 -7.31
CA LEU A 57 9.06 9.51 -6.51
C LEU A 57 9.03 9.16 -5.02
N THR A 58 7.88 8.71 -4.52
CA THR A 58 7.65 8.48 -3.09
C THR A 58 7.84 7.02 -2.70
N ASN A 59 7.83 6.13 -3.69
CA ASN A 59 7.76 4.69 -3.53
C ASN A 59 6.62 4.28 -2.56
N THR A 60 5.47 4.94 -2.66
CA THR A 60 4.31 4.67 -1.80
C THR A 60 3.15 4.03 -2.57
N PRO A 61 2.38 3.12 -1.93
CA PRO A 61 1.31 2.39 -2.61
C PRO A 61 0.00 3.19 -2.74
N TYR A 62 -0.08 4.43 -2.25
CA TYR A 62 -1.36 5.13 -2.03
C TYR A 62 -2.15 5.40 -3.31
N VAL A 63 -1.47 5.65 -4.43
CA VAL A 63 -2.11 5.82 -5.75
C VAL A 63 -2.77 4.50 -6.17
N ALA A 64 -2.03 3.39 -6.10
CA ALA A 64 -2.55 2.06 -6.42
C ALA A 64 -3.69 1.65 -5.48
N GLU A 65 -3.53 1.85 -4.17
CA GLU A 65 -4.57 1.56 -3.17
C GLU A 65 -5.87 2.29 -3.46
N TYR A 66 -5.78 3.56 -3.89
CA TYR A 66 -6.94 4.38 -4.18
C TYR A 66 -7.78 3.81 -5.32
N PHE A 67 -7.15 3.35 -6.41
CA PHE A 67 -7.87 2.72 -7.52
C PHE A 67 -8.38 1.33 -7.14
N ALA A 68 -7.57 0.50 -6.50
CA ALA A 68 -7.96 -0.85 -6.07
C ALA A 68 -9.19 -0.82 -5.15
N ARG A 69 -9.23 0.09 -4.16
CA ARG A 69 -10.35 0.20 -3.22
C ARG A 69 -11.67 0.59 -3.89
N ARG A 70 -11.64 1.31 -5.03
CA ARG A 70 -12.85 1.68 -5.78
C ARG A 70 -13.51 0.50 -6.48
N VAL A 71 -12.74 -0.54 -6.76
CA VAL A 71 -13.20 -1.79 -7.38
C VAL A 71 -13.17 -2.96 -6.40
N HIS A 72 -13.08 -2.67 -5.09
CA HIS A 72 -13.04 -3.66 -4.02
C HIS A 72 -11.85 -4.66 -4.11
N CYS A 73 -10.74 -4.23 -4.69
CA CYS A 73 -9.48 -4.97 -4.73
C CYS A 73 -8.53 -4.53 -3.59
N LEU A 74 -7.57 -5.40 -3.28
CA LEU A 74 -6.47 -5.13 -2.35
C LEU A 74 -5.17 -4.95 -3.15
N VAL A 75 -4.32 -4.02 -2.72
CA VAL A 75 -2.94 -3.91 -3.20
C VAL A 75 -2.05 -4.59 -2.17
N VAL A 76 -1.19 -5.47 -2.66
CA VAL A 76 -0.15 -6.14 -1.88
C VAL A 76 1.20 -5.68 -2.43
N GLU A 77 2.08 -5.20 -1.56
CA GLU A 77 3.43 -4.84 -1.95
C GLU A 77 4.21 -6.10 -2.32
N CYS A 78 4.87 -6.07 -3.47
CA CYS A 78 5.75 -7.16 -3.87
C CYS A 78 7.07 -7.04 -3.08
N PRO A 79 7.51 -8.10 -2.37
CA PRO A 79 8.81 -8.09 -1.70
C PRO A 79 9.92 -7.85 -2.71
N SER A 80 10.90 -7.04 -2.35
CA SER A 80 12.05 -6.77 -3.20
C SER A 80 12.92 -8.02 -3.35
N ALA A 81 13.58 -8.19 -4.49
CA ALA A 81 14.48 -9.32 -4.72
C ALA A 81 15.62 -9.43 -3.69
N ALA A 82 16.04 -8.31 -3.08
CA ALA A 82 17.04 -8.28 -2.02
C ALA A 82 16.51 -8.84 -0.68
N GLU A 83 15.23 -8.66 -0.37
CA GLU A 83 14.56 -9.26 0.80
C GLU A 83 14.27 -10.75 0.63
N LEU A 84 14.28 -11.24 -0.63
CA LEU A 84 14.19 -12.67 -0.93
C LEU A 84 15.48 -13.43 -0.60
N ASP A 85 16.64 -12.77 -0.68
CA ASP A 85 17.96 -13.41 -0.52
C ASP A 85 18.46 -13.42 0.95
N SER A 86 17.84 -12.62 1.83
CA SER A 86 18.37 -12.31 3.17
C SER A 86 17.56 -12.86 4.35
N VAL A 87 16.41 -13.52 4.13
CA VAL A 87 15.51 -13.98 5.21
C VAL A 87 15.32 -15.49 5.13
N ASP A 88 15.51 -16.18 6.25
CA ASP A 88 15.21 -17.61 6.38
C ASP A 88 13.72 -17.87 6.15
N MET A 89 13.38 -18.89 5.33
CA MET A 89 12.00 -19.34 5.12
C MET A 89 11.29 -19.67 6.44
N PHE A 90 12.05 -20.15 7.44
CA PHE A 90 11.54 -20.40 8.78
C PHE A 90 11.02 -19.10 9.44
N ASP A 91 11.78 -18.01 9.34
CA ASP A 91 11.39 -16.72 9.91
C ASP A 91 10.16 -16.13 9.22
N CYS A 92 10.08 -16.26 7.89
CA CYS A 92 8.88 -15.87 7.14
C CYS A 92 7.65 -16.67 7.56
N HIS A 93 7.79 -17.98 7.72
CA HIS A 93 6.69 -18.84 8.16
C HIS A 93 6.28 -18.54 9.61
N LEU A 94 7.23 -18.29 10.49
CA LEU A 94 6.97 -17.91 11.88
C LEU A 94 6.23 -16.56 11.95
N HIS A 95 6.68 -15.57 11.17
CA HIS A 95 6.02 -14.27 11.07
C HIS A 95 4.58 -14.40 10.53
N LEU A 96 4.38 -15.17 9.45
CA LEU A 96 3.06 -15.44 8.88
C LEU A 96 2.10 -16.03 9.94
N ASN A 97 2.57 -17.01 10.71
CA ASN A 97 1.77 -17.62 11.78
C ASN A 97 1.46 -16.65 12.92
N ALA A 98 2.41 -15.79 13.29
CA ALA A 98 2.19 -14.77 14.30
C ALA A 98 1.10 -13.77 13.87
N VAL A 99 1.17 -13.27 12.63
CA VAL A 99 0.16 -12.35 12.08
C VAL A 99 -1.21 -13.04 11.98
N LYS A 100 -1.24 -14.31 11.57
CA LYS A 100 -2.48 -15.10 11.53
C LYS A 100 -3.09 -15.29 12.92
N GLY A 101 -2.28 -15.62 13.91
CA GLY A 101 -2.72 -15.78 15.30
C GLY A 101 -3.32 -14.49 15.85
N LEU A 102 -2.67 -13.35 15.60
CA LEU A 102 -3.17 -12.04 16.02
C LEU A 102 -4.50 -11.67 15.32
N LEU A 103 -4.61 -11.98 14.03
CA LEU A 103 -5.86 -11.81 13.27
C LEU A 103 -6.98 -12.65 13.87
N ASP A 104 -6.73 -13.93 14.17
CA ASP A 104 -7.73 -14.84 14.74
C ASP A 104 -8.18 -14.39 16.12
N GLN A 105 -7.24 -13.98 16.97
CA GLN A 105 -7.55 -13.41 18.28
C GLN A 105 -8.43 -12.16 18.15
N THR A 106 -8.07 -11.23 17.26
CA THR A 106 -8.83 -9.99 17.05
C THR A 106 -10.24 -10.27 16.54
N ILE A 107 -10.39 -11.25 15.65
CA ILE A 107 -11.71 -11.69 15.16
C ILE A 107 -12.53 -12.27 16.32
N GLU A 108 -11.92 -13.06 17.20
CA GLU A 108 -12.62 -13.69 18.32
C GLU A 108 -13.05 -12.67 19.37
N GLU A 109 -12.18 -11.72 19.70
CA GLU A 109 -12.51 -10.60 20.60
C GLU A 109 -13.66 -9.77 20.05
N ALA A 110 -13.64 -9.46 18.75
CA ALA A 110 -14.67 -8.66 18.09
C ALA A 110 -15.99 -9.43 17.86
N LYS A 111 -16.02 -10.76 18.05
CA LYS A 111 -17.27 -11.54 18.05
C LYS A 111 -17.96 -11.53 19.41
N ALA A 112 -17.28 -11.14 20.49
CA ALA A 112 -17.76 -11.34 21.86
C ALA A 112 -19.08 -10.59 22.14
N ASP A 113 -19.34 -9.49 21.44
CA ASP A 113 -20.58 -8.71 21.53
C ASP A 113 -21.61 -9.02 20.43
N GLY A 114 -21.27 -9.93 19.51
CA GLY A 114 -22.09 -10.37 18.39
C GLY A 114 -22.21 -9.37 17.23
N VAL A 115 -21.53 -8.21 17.26
CA VAL A 115 -21.63 -7.17 16.22
C VAL A 115 -20.29 -6.48 15.97
N PHE A 116 -19.70 -6.71 14.80
CA PHE A 116 -18.49 -5.98 14.42
C PHE A 116 -18.73 -4.48 14.22
N ASP A 117 -18.14 -3.67 15.07
CA ASP A 117 -18.16 -2.21 14.98
C ASP A 117 -17.21 -1.67 13.88
N ALA A 118 -17.26 -0.36 13.63
CA ALA A 118 -16.44 0.26 12.58
C ALA A 118 -14.92 0.23 12.88
N LYS A 119 -14.53 0.25 14.15
CA LYS A 119 -13.14 0.24 14.62
C LYS A 119 -12.57 -1.18 14.53
N GLU A 120 -13.33 -2.18 14.93
CA GLU A 120 -13.01 -3.60 14.83
C GLU A 120 -12.89 -4.04 13.38
N ARG A 121 -13.84 -3.67 12.52
CA ARG A 121 -13.73 -3.94 11.07
C ARG A 121 -12.46 -3.35 10.48
N LYS A 122 -12.07 -2.15 10.93
CA LYS A 122 -10.83 -1.51 10.48
C LYS A 122 -9.59 -2.26 10.98
N ALA A 123 -9.59 -2.73 12.23
CA ALA A 123 -8.50 -3.53 12.80
C ALA A 123 -8.36 -4.88 12.08
N ILE A 124 -9.46 -5.61 11.92
CA ILE A 124 -9.52 -6.88 11.19
C ILE A 124 -9.06 -6.68 9.74
N ALA A 125 -9.53 -5.65 9.05
CA ALA A 125 -9.11 -5.37 7.67
C ALA A 125 -7.61 -5.07 7.57
N LYS A 126 -7.03 -4.34 8.54
CA LYS A 126 -5.58 -4.08 8.59
C LYS A 126 -4.79 -5.38 8.75
N LEU A 127 -5.11 -6.17 9.78
CA LEU A 127 -4.43 -7.43 10.07
C LEU A 127 -4.60 -8.46 8.94
N LYS A 128 -5.77 -8.49 8.32
CA LYS A 128 -6.02 -9.32 7.13
C LYS A 128 -5.12 -8.91 5.97
N GLY A 129 -4.95 -7.61 5.72
CA GLY A 129 -4.05 -7.10 4.69
C GLY A 129 -2.59 -7.48 4.96
N GLU A 130 -2.14 -7.33 6.21
CA GLU A 130 -0.80 -7.75 6.65
C GLU A 130 -0.58 -9.25 6.47
N TYR A 131 -1.56 -10.09 6.86
CA TYR A 131 -1.51 -11.53 6.65
C TYR A 131 -1.40 -11.90 5.16
N GLN A 132 -2.22 -11.26 4.31
CA GLN A 132 -2.19 -11.51 2.87
C GLN A 132 -0.86 -11.09 2.23
N ALA A 133 -0.28 -9.97 2.66
CA ALA A 133 1.03 -9.53 2.20
C ALA A 133 2.15 -10.47 2.65
N ALA A 134 2.16 -10.87 3.93
CA ALA A 134 3.12 -11.84 4.45
C ALA A 134 3.01 -13.19 3.74
N PHE A 135 1.79 -13.63 3.43
CA PHE A 135 1.54 -14.87 2.70
C PHE A 135 2.08 -14.80 1.27
N GLU A 136 1.79 -13.72 0.55
CA GLU A 136 2.29 -13.54 -0.81
C GLU A 136 3.81 -13.49 -0.85
N ALA A 137 4.44 -12.80 0.11
CA ALA A 137 5.89 -12.75 0.22
C ALA A 137 6.50 -14.13 0.49
N PHE A 138 5.87 -14.95 1.34
CA PHE A 138 6.27 -16.33 1.57
C PHE A 138 6.17 -17.18 0.29
N MET A 139 5.07 -17.03 -0.47
CA MET A 139 4.86 -17.76 -1.73
C MET A 139 5.91 -17.41 -2.79
N LEU A 140 6.21 -16.12 -2.96
CA LEU A 140 7.25 -15.66 -3.90
C LEU A 140 8.65 -16.17 -3.51
N LYS A 141 8.97 -16.23 -2.21
CA LYS A 141 10.23 -16.82 -1.72
C LYS A 141 10.32 -18.30 -2.01
N MET A 142 9.25 -19.02 -1.70
CA MET A 142 9.15 -20.45 -1.99
C MET A 142 9.39 -20.70 -3.49
N ASP A 143 8.71 -19.95 -4.36
CA ASP A 143 8.88 -20.06 -5.81
C ASP A 143 10.31 -19.73 -6.26
N ALA A 144 10.92 -18.66 -5.74
CA ALA A 144 12.30 -18.30 -6.06
C ALA A 144 13.33 -19.37 -5.65
N LEU A 145 13.15 -20.00 -4.48
CA LEU A 145 14.02 -21.08 -4.00
C LEU A 145 13.92 -22.32 -4.87
N TYR A 146 12.71 -22.76 -5.20
CA TYR A 146 12.51 -23.95 -6.05
C TYR A 146 12.81 -23.69 -7.53
N SER A 147 12.72 -22.44 -7.99
CA SER A 147 13.12 -22.04 -9.33
C SER A 147 14.65 -22.03 -9.52
N LYS A 148 15.44 -21.64 -8.50
CA LYS A 148 16.91 -21.75 -8.53
C LYS A 148 17.39 -23.21 -8.49
N GLY A 149 16.60 -24.14 -7.95
CA GLY A 149 16.93 -25.57 -7.86
C GLY A 149 16.76 -26.37 -9.16
N ASN A 150 16.05 -25.85 -10.17
CA ASN A 150 15.82 -26.52 -11.46
C ASN A 150 16.87 -26.20 -12.53
N GLY A 151 18.00 -25.61 -12.15
CA GLY A 151 19.12 -25.25 -13.04
C GLY A 151 20.35 -26.14 -12.91
N ASN A 152 20.17 -27.45 -12.69
CA ASN A 152 21.26 -28.45 -12.71
C ASN A 152 20.95 -29.55 -13.74
#